data_AF-A0A931ULN9-F1
#
_entry.id   AF-A0A931ULN9-F1
#
_cell.length_a   1.000
_cell.length_b   1.000
_cell.length_c   1.000
_cell.angle_alpha   90.00
_cell.angle_beta   90.00
_cell.angle_gamma   90.00
#
_symmetry.space_group_name_H-M   'P 1'
#
loop_
_entity.id
_entity.type
_entity.pdbx_description
1 polymer ?
#
loop_
_entity_poly.entity_id
_entity_poly.type
_entity_poly.pdbx_seq_one_letter_code
_entity_poly.pdbx_strand_id
1 'polypeptide(L)'
;MSRAASWQSPTSPPSRSFPTSCARRGRSPTGSAPTRSGSSASGRTSCSRPAIPPANWSGSSGTPGCAWCRSSSSTPAVGEEARGRAIIAALEARLRRLAAAVARRSWTPRVLFYSSEGTTVGRGTAIGDIITRAGGVNAGALAGLTGHAPLSLEGLVAVNPDVMLLGDYHFPRPTIHSDFLNHPAVRGLEARRASRIYEGWRRSSAGSIPGSSRRKATAMGRRRRLPLAGLLVALLVGAGLLGLLVGPAPIPVSRTLGILLAQGGLTSAEAPPSEVVIVTRVRLPRVLLAAVVGASLALAGAVMQGVFRNPLADPGVLGVSAGGALGAVMAIYLGLGFAGFLTTPLMAFLGAAASCLAIVAMGVARRAFLLPTLLLAGMAVNALFASLISSTIIFTQSVETFREILFWLMGGLDSRSWAHLGVVAIPAGAGALATLAFARDLNVLTLDDDEARGLGVAPERTRIVLLLLASLITGLAVSISGIIGFVGLMVPHLLRLVVGPDHRTLLPACLLGGATFLILADVASRVVLQPVEIRVGITTSVLGAPFFLFLLWRQGGQRGSYL
;
A
#
# COMPACT_ATOMS: atom_id res chain seq x y z
N MET A 1 33.98 24.86 -57.97
CA MET A 1 33.63 23.73 -58.86
C MET A 1 32.40 23.07 -58.22
N SER A 2 31.18 23.55 -58.50
CA SER A 2 30.23 23.03 -59.52
C SER A 2 30.00 21.51 -59.36
N ARG A 3 28.79 20.96 -59.22
CA ARG A 3 27.50 21.26 -59.85
C ARG A 3 26.30 20.83 -58.97
N ALA A 4 25.20 21.54 -59.18
CA ALA A 4 23.83 21.15 -58.84
C ALA A 4 23.24 20.19 -59.90
N ALA A 5 22.21 19.42 -59.52
CA ALA A 5 21.13 19.01 -60.41
C ALA A 5 19.87 18.68 -59.60
N SER A 6 18.84 19.48 -59.83
CA SER A 6 17.45 19.37 -59.37
C SER A 6 16.61 18.50 -60.35
N TRP A 7 15.28 18.52 -60.16
CA TRP A 7 14.15 18.01 -60.98
C TRP A 7 13.48 16.76 -60.36
N GLN A 8 12.15 16.62 -60.16
CA GLN A 8 10.95 17.46 -60.35
C GLN A 8 9.73 16.71 -59.73
N SER A 9 8.79 17.44 -59.14
CA SER A 9 7.34 17.10 -59.00
C SER A 9 6.56 17.88 -60.09
N PRO A 10 5.22 17.74 -60.38
CA PRO A 10 4.10 17.17 -59.58
C PRO A 10 2.99 16.43 -60.40
N THR A 11 1.92 15.91 -59.74
CA THR A 11 0.46 16.04 -60.06
C THR A 11 -0.39 14.98 -59.32
N SER A 12 -1.62 15.34 -58.99
CA SER A 12 -2.63 14.67 -58.12
C SER A 12 -4.02 14.70 -58.82
N PRO A 13 -5.15 14.30 -58.18
CA PRO A 13 -5.76 13.00 -57.81
C PRO A 13 -7.03 12.68 -58.68
N PRO A 14 -8.04 11.79 -58.36
CA PRO A 14 -9.06 12.01 -57.27
C PRO A 14 -9.79 10.77 -56.63
N SER A 15 -10.39 11.02 -55.45
CA SER A 15 -11.69 10.59 -54.83
C SER A 15 -12.28 9.15 -54.76
N ARG A 16 -12.62 8.77 -53.50
CA ARG A 16 -13.88 8.20 -52.91
C ARG A 16 -14.37 6.76 -53.20
N SER A 17 -14.57 5.96 -52.13
CA SER A 17 -15.87 5.46 -51.57
C SER A 17 -15.83 4.03 -50.94
N PHE A 18 -16.63 3.85 -49.88
CA PHE A 18 -16.94 2.63 -49.06
C PHE A 18 -17.67 1.51 -49.84
N PRO A 19 -17.68 0.21 -49.41
CA PRO A 19 -18.60 -0.35 -48.38
C PRO A 19 -17.97 -1.47 -47.49
N THR A 20 -18.34 -1.72 -46.22
CA THR A 20 -19.49 -2.45 -45.60
C THR A 20 -19.80 -3.90 -46.02
N SER A 21 -19.71 -4.80 -45.02
CA SER A 21 -20.70 -5.82 -44.59
C SER A 21 -20.62 -7.27 -45.09
N CYS A 22 -20.96 -8.17 -44.12
CA CYS A 22 -21.71 -9.44 -44.25
C CYS A 22 -21.07 -10.58 -45.06
N ALA A 23 -21.29 -11.88 -44.83
CA ALA A 23 -22.20 -12.72 -44.04
C ALA A 23 -21.59 -14.16 -44.07
N ARG A 24 -21.56 -14.94 -42.97
CA ARG A 24 -22.57 -15.91 -42.50
C ARG A 24 -22.60 -17.27 -43.24
N ARG A 25 -22.39 -18.37 -42.46
CA ARG A 25 -22.78 -19.81 -42.67
C ARG A 25 -22.07 -20.53 -43.83
N GLY A 26 -21.60 -21.77 -43.77
CA GLY A 26 -21.77 -22.89 -42.84
C GLY A 26 -21.93 -24.17 -43.67
N ARG A 27 -21.23 -25.27 -43.33
CA ARG A 27 -21.59 -26.71 -43.48
C ARG A 27 -20.35 -27.61 -43.57
N SER A 28 -20.45 -28.72 -42.85
CA SER A 28 -19.70 -29.99 -42.84
C SER A 28 -19.88 -30.80 -44.14
N PRO A 29 -19.52 -32.12 -44.30
CA PRO A 29 -18.90 -33.12 -43.39
C PRO A 29 -17.85 -34.07 -44.04
N THR A 30 -17.26 -35.01 -43.26
CA THR A 30 -16.98 -36.46 -43.57
C THR A 30 -16.07 -37.06 -42.46
N GLY A 31 -16.46 -38.10 -41.72
CA GLY A 31 -16.11 -39.55 -41.88
C GLY A 31 -14.89 -39.91 -41.00
N SER A 32 -14.76 -40.95 -40.17
CA SER A 32 -15.32 -42.31 -40.03
C SER A 32 -15.04 -42.88 -38.60
N ALA A 33 -15.76 -43.94 -38.19
CA ALA A 33 -15.82 -44.58 -36.85
C ALA A 33 -14.70 -45.67 -36.63
N PRO A 34 -14.58 -46.45 -35.50
CA PRO A 34 -15.65 -47.29 -34.90
C PRO A 34 -15.66 -47.62 -33.36
N THR A 35 -16.85 -48.04 -32.90
CA THR A 35 -17.25 -49.13 -31.94
C THR A 35 -16.99 -49.09 -30.42
N ARG A 36 -18.09 -48.99 -29.62
CA ARG A 36 -18.75 -50.00 -28.70
C ARG A 36 -18.04 -50.22 -27.34
N SER A 37 -18.67 -50.18 -26.16
CA SER A 37 -19.97 -50.68 -25.67
C SER A 37 -20.36 -49.94 -24.35
N GLY A 38 -21.63 -49.53 -24.14
CA GLY A 38 -22.65 -50.19 -23.29
C GLY A 38 -22.62 -49.61 -21.85
N SER A 39 -23.67 -49.08 -21.20
CA SER A 39 -25.10 -49.39 -21.23
C SER A 39 -25.99 -48.23 -20.67
N SER A 40 -27.20 -48.15 -21.24
CA SER A 40 -28.52 -47.64 -20.74
C SER A 40 -28.59 -46.32 -19.93
N ALA A 41 -29.19 -45.22 -20.44
CA ALA A 41 -30.64 -44.98 -20.68
C ALA A 41 -31.47 -45.09 -19.38
N SER A 42 -32.33 -44.16 -18.96
CA SER A 42 -33.16 -43.17 -19.64
C SER A 42 -33.75 -42.21 -18.59
N GLY A 43 -34.10 -40.98 -18.95
CA GLY A 43 -35.49 -40.54 -18.74
C GLY A 43 -35.57 -39.04 -18.45
N ARG A 44 -36.41 -38.36 -19.22
CA ARG A 44 -36.60 -36.91 -19.23
C ARG A 44 -37.51 -36.42 -18.08
N THR A 45 -37.50 -35.10 -17.94
CA THR A 45 -38.61 -34.18 -17.62
C THR A 45 -38.94 -33.81 -16.16
N SER A 46 -38.86 -32.49 -15.98
CA SER A 46 -39.81 -31.56 -15.31
C SER A 46 -39.76 -31.35 -13.79
N CYS A 47 -39.49 -30.08 -13.47
CA CYS A 47 -39.98 -29.26 -12.37
C CYS A 47 -40.96 -29.88 -11.37
N SER A 48 -40.62 -29.80 -10.08
CA SER A 48 -41.52 -29.28 -9.05
C SER A 48 -40.78 -29.09 -7.71
N ARG A 49 -41.11 -27.99 -7.02
CA ARG A 49 -40.70 -27.70 -5.63
C ARG A 49 -41.15 -28.81 -4.67
N PRO A 50 -40.46 -28.95 -3.53
CA PRO A 50 -41.15 -29.21 -2.26
C PRO A 50 -40.69 -28.18 -1.20
N ALA A 51 -41.58 -27.42 -0.55
CA ALA A 51 -42.49 -27.82 0.53
C ALA A 51 -41.73 -28.14 1.83
N ILE A 52 -41.87 -27.21 2.80
CA ILE A 52 -41.40 -27.31 4.19
C ILE A 52 -42.30 -28.28 4.97
N PRO A 53 -41.75 -29.10 5.88
CA PRO A 53 -42.46 -29.49 7.09
C PRO A 53 -41.67 -29.16 8.39
N PRO A 54 -42.33 -29.17 9.57
CA PRO A 54 -41.87 -28.47 10.76
C PRO A 54 -41.07 -29.35 11.76
N ALA A 55 -40.48 -28.65 12.74
CA ALA A 55 -39.53 -29.05 13.78
C ALA A 55 -39.86 -30.27 14.67
N ASN A 56 -38.83 -30.94 15.21
CA ASN A 56 -38.67 -31.12 16.68
C ASN A 56 -37.30 -31.69 17.13
N TRP A 57 -36.94 -31.36 18.39
CA TRP A 57 -35.66 -31.52 19.10
C TRP A 57 -35.34 -32.92 19.68
N SER A 58 -34.05 -33.23 19.84
CA SER A 58 -33.35 -33.90 20.98
C SER A 58 -31.98 -34.39 20.48
N GLY A 59 -30.83 -34.41 21.19
CA GLY A 59 -30.39 -34.10 22.54
C GLY A 59 -29.01 -34.78 22.72
N SER A 60 -28.12 -34.23 23.57
CA SER A 60 -26.87 -34.83 24.12
C SER A 60 -25.69 -35.07 23.13
N SER A 61 -24.39 -35.01 23.43
CA SER A 61 -23.56 -34.71 24.62
C SER A 61 -22.06 -34.89 24.24
N GLY A 62 -21.14 -34.15 24.88
CA GLY A 62 -19.68 -34.43 24.92
C GLY A 62 -18.88 -33.92 23.69
N THR A 63 -17.66 -33.37 23.75
CA THR A 63 -16.57 -33.37 24.74
C THR A 63 -15.49 -32.34 24.29
N PRO A 64 -14.36 -32.12 25.01
CA PRO A 64 -13.74 -30.80 25.19
C PRO A 64 -12.47 -30.52 24.35
N GLY A 65 -12.08 -29.23 24.34
CA GLY A 65 -10.69 -28.80 24.56
C GLY A 65 -9.80 -28.56 23.34
N CYS A 66 -9.55 -27.28 23.02
CA CYS A 66 -8.21 -26.85 22.58
C CYS A 66 -7.94 -25.39 22.96
N ALA A 67 -6.95 -25.23 23.84
CA ALA A 67 -6.61 -23.99 24.52
C ALA A 67 -5.65 -23.14 23.70
N TRP A 68 -6.16 -22.24 22.85
CA TRP A 68 -5.36 -21.13 22.29
C TRP A 68 -6.16 -19.83 22.08
N CYS A 69 -7.34 -19.70 22.68
CA CYS A 69 -8.13 -18.46 22.66
C CYS A 69 -7.93 -17.61 23.91
N ARG A 70 -6.68 -17.19 24.16
CA ARG A 70 -6.38 -16.08 25.08
C ARG A 70 -5.60 -15.02 24.33
N SER A 71 -6.31 -14.10 23.70
CA SER A 71 -6.13 -12.64 23.85
C SER A 71 -6.72 -11.86 22.67
N SER A 72 -7.38 -10.74 23.00
CA SER A 72 -7.80 -9.62 22.14
C SER A 72 -9.08 -9.75 21.29
N SER A 73 -10.22 -9.57 21.99
CA SER A 73 -11.27 -8.56 21.71
C SER A 73 -12.00 -8.52 20.36
N SER A 74 -12.22 -9.64 19.69
CA SER A 74 -13.35 -9.78 18.77
C SER A 74 -14.00 -11.14 18.98
N THR A 75 -15.00 -11.21 19.86
CA THR A 75 -15.74 -12.46 20.07
C THR A 75 -16.59 -12.76 18.84
N PRO A 76 -16.48 -13.96 18.26
CA PRO A 76 -17.32 -14.40 17.15
C PRO A 76 -18.73 -14.65 17.68
N ALA A 77 -19.74 -14.03 17.08
CA ALA A 77 -21.15 -14.29 17.37
C ALA A 77 -21.60 -15.60 16.70
N VAL A 78 -20.85 -16.68 16.91
CA VAL A 78 -21.21 -18.04 16.49
C VAL A 78 -21.08 -18.91 17.73
N GLY A 79 -22.22 -19.29 18.32
CA GLY A 79 -22.28 -20.20 19.47
C GLY A 79 -23.17 -19.77 20.64
N GLU A 80 -23.58 -18.50 20.75
CA GLU A 80 -24.53 -18.05 21.80
C GLU A 80 -25.93 -17.89 21.22
N GLU A 81 -26.66 -18.99 21.06
CA GLU A 81 -28.01 -18.99 20.48
C GLU A 81 -28.97 -18.05 21.24
N ALA A 82 -28.85 -17.98 22.57
CA ALA A 82 -29.65 -17.08 23.41
C ALA A 82 -29.37 -15.59 23.12
N ARG A 83 -28.12 -15.23 22.85
CA ARG A 83 -27.74 -13.85 22.53
C ARG A 83 -28.11 -13.48 21.10
N GLY A 84 -28.01 -14.43 20.18
CA GLY A 84 -28.56 -14.31 18.82
C GLY A 84 -30.06 -14.06 18.85
N ARG A 85 -30.82 -14.87 19.61
CA ARG A 85 -32.26 -14.68 19.79
C ARG A 85 -32.59 -13.33 20.45
N ALA A 86 -31.81 -12.88 21.42
CA ALA A 86 -32.01 -11.56 22.05
C ALA A 86 -31.80 -10.39 21.07
N ILE A 87 -30.78 -10.47 20.20
CA ILE A 87 -30.52 -9.45 19.18
C ILE A 87 -31.65 -9.43 18.14
N ILE A 88 -32.10 -10.61 17.69
CA ILE A 88 -33.22 -10.74 16.75
C ILE A 88 -34.50 -10.15 17.36
N ALA A 89 -34.84 -10.51 18.60
CA ALA A 89 -36.00 -9.98 19.31
C ALA A 89 -35.94 -8.45 19.48
N ALA A 90 -34.76 -7.90 19.77
CA ALA A 90 -34.56 -6.45 19.87
C ALA A 90 -34.73 -5.75 18.51
N LEU A 91 -34.24 -6.36 17.43
CA LEU A 91 -34.41 -5.85 16.07
C LEU A 91 -35.89 -5.87 15.65
N GLU A 92 -36.59 -6.98 15.90
CA GLU A 92 -38.02 -7.12 15.61
C GLU A 92 -38.88 -6.15 16.42
N ALA A 93 -38.56 -5.93 17.70
CA ALA A 93 -39.23 -4.94 18.52
C ALA A 93 -39.02 -3.52 17.97
N ARG A 94 -37.82 -3.19 17.49
CA ARG A 94 -37.53 -1.91 16.84
C ARG A 94 -38.28 -1.75 15.52
N LEU A 95 -38.35 -2.80 14.71
CA LEU A 95 -39.12 -2.81 13.46
C LEU A 95 -40.62 -2.65 13.72
N ARG A 96 -41.20 -3.32 14.73
CA ARG A 96 -42.62 -3.15 15.12
C ARG A 96 -42.93 -1.73 15.58
N ARG A 97 -42.04 -1.11 16.37
CA ARG A 97 -42.20 0.30 16.79
C ARG A 97 -42.16 1.25 15.59
N LEU A 98 -41.25 1.01 14.64
CA LEU A 98 -41.19 1.79 13.40
C LEU A 98 -42.46 1.61 12.57
N ALA A 99 -42.95 0.38 12.41
CA ALA A 99 -44.20 0.10 11.69
C ALA A 99 -45.42 0.79 12.33
N ALA A 100 -45.55 0.76 13.66
CA ALA A 100 -46.64 1.45 14.37
C ALA A 100 -46.53 2.98 14.32
N ALA A 101 -45.31 3.53 14.27
CA ALA A 101 -45.10 4.96 14.05
C ALA A 101 -45.45 5.38 12.61
N VAL A 102 -45.12 4.52 11.64
CA VAL A 102 -45.46 4.71 10.23
C VAL A 102 -46.96 4.61 9.99
N ALA A 103 -47.66 3.66 10.60
CA ALA A 103 -49.11 3.47 10.42
C ALA A 103 -49.96 4.66 10.89
N ARG A 104 -49.41 5.52 11.76
CA ARG A 104 -50.08 6.74 12.25
C ARG A 104 -49.82 7.97 11.37
N ARG A 105 -49.08 7.84 10.26
CA ARG A 105 -48.86 8.95 9.32
C ARG A 105 -50.04 9.10 8.37
N SER A 106 -50.42 10.36 8.15
CA SER A 106 -51.40 10.76 7.14
C SER A 106 -50.80 10.96 5.73
N TRP A 107 -49.48 10.84 5.58
CA TRP A 107 -48.77 11.10 4.32
C TRP A 107 -47.71 10.03 4.02
N THR A 108 -47.76 9.47 2.82
CA THR A 108 -46.83 8.46 2.29
C THR A 108 -45.92 9.07 1.22
N PRO A 109 -44.66 9.43 1.54
CA PRO A 109 -43.77 10.08 0.58
C PRO A 109 -43.33 9.13 -0.53
N ARG A 110 -43.23 9.62 -1.76
CA ARG A 110 -42.48 8.98 -2.85
C ARG A 110 -40.99 9.19 -2.60
N VAL A 111 -40.29 8.13 -2.29
CA VAL A 111 -38.85 8.16 -1.98
C VAL A 111 -38.07 7.60 -3.16
N LEU A 112 -37.11 8.36 -3.66
CA LEU A 112 -36.19 7.92 -4.71
C LEU A 112 -34.77 7.81 -4.16
N PHE A 113 -34.13 6.67 -4.37
CA PHE A 113 -32.68 6.56 -4.22
C PHE A 113 -32.01 6.92 -5.54
N TYR A 114 -31.00 7.76 -5.53
CA TYR A 114 -30.29 8.17 -6.74
C TYR A 114 -28.79 8.22 -6.48
N SER A 115 -28.03 7.50 -7.28
CA SER A 115 -26.56 7.47 -7.26
C SER A 115 -25.99 8.59 -8.14
N SER A 116 -24.77 9.05 -7.85
CA SER A 116 -24.01 9.97 -8.72
C SER A 116 -23.83 9.46 -10.14
N GLU A 117 -23.92 8.15 -10.35
CA GLU A 117 -23.81 7.50 -11.67
C GLU A 117 -25.13 7.47 -12.46
N GLY A 118 -26.18 8.13 -11.96
CA GLY A 118 -27.48 8.20 -12.63
C GLY A 118 -28.28 6.90 -12.53
N THR A 119 -28.05 6.10 -11.49
CA THR A 119 -28.78 4.85 -11.23
C THR A 119 -29.73 5.00 -10.04
N THR A 120 -30.84 4.27 -10.09
CA THR A 120 -31.86 4.20 -9.03
C THR A 120 -32.18 2.76 -8.68
N VAL A 121 -32.97 2.57 -7.62
CA VAL A 121 -33.40 1.25 -7.12
C VAL A 121 -34.87 1.01 -7.39
N GLY A 122 -35.16 -0.06 -8.11
CA GLY A 122 -36.50 -0.53 -8.44
C GLY A 122 -36.99 -1.65 -7.52
N ARG A 123 -38.01 -2.38 -7.97
CA ARG A 123 -38.58 -3.55 -7.28
C ARG A 123 -37.53 -4.67 -7.15
N GLY A 124 -37.56 -5.39 -6.03
CA GLY A 124 -36.65 -6.53 -5.78
C GLY A 124 -35.26 -6.14 -5.27
N THR A 125 -35.08 -4.91 -4.79
CA THR A 125 -33.85 -4.44 -4.16
C THR A 125 -34.01 -4.30 -2.65
N ALA A 126 -32.94 -4.57 -1.89
CA ALA A 126 -32.97 -4.41 -0.43
C ALA A 126 -33.29 -2.97 0.01
N ILE A 127 -32.80 -1.96 -0.73
CA ILE A 127 -33.14 -0.55 -0.46
C ILE A 127 -34.62 -0.27 -0.75
N GLY A 128 -35.17 -0.81 -1.85
CA GLY A 128 -36.59 -0.69 -2.15
C GLY A 128 -37.49 -1.27 -1.05
N ASP A 129 -37.09 -2.40 -0.47
CA ASP A 129 -37.80 -3.01 0.66
C ASP A 129 -37.68 -2.15 1.93
N ILE A 130 -36.51 -1.56 2.18
CA ILE A 130 -36.31 -0.62 3.30
C ILE A 130 -37.22 0.61 3.15
N ILE A 131 -37.29 1.21 1.96
CA ILE A 131 -38.17 2.36 1.67
C ILE A 131 -39.63 1.99 1.96
N THR A 132 -40.07 0.84 1.46
CA THR A 132 -41.45 0.36 1.63
C THR A 132 -41.78 0.09 3.10
N ARG A 133 -40.88 -0.58 3.82
CA ARG A 133 -41.05 -0.85 5.27
C ARG A 133 -40.97 0.42 6.13
N ALA A 134 -40.29 1.45 5.67
CA ALA A 134 -40.27 2.76 6.31
C ALA A 134 -41.52 3.60 6.04
N GLY A 135 -42.49 3.08 5.27
CA GLY A 135 -43.74 3.76 4.93
C GLY A 135 -43.65 4.72 3.75
N GLY A 136 -42.55 4.69 3.00
CA GLY A 136 -42.42 5.41 1.74
C GLY A 136 -42.84 4.53 0.56
N VAL A 137 -43.21 5.16 -0.55
CA VAL A 137 -43.41 4.47 -1.82
C VAL A 137 -42.14 4.60 -2.64
N ASN A 138 -41.54 3.49 -3.08
CA ASN A 138 -40.36 3.54 -3.92
C ASN A 138 -40.69 4.14 -5.29
N ALA A 139 -40.22 5.35 -5.55
CA ALA A 139 -40.48 6.11 -6.76
C ALA A 139 -39.86 5.47 -8.02
N GLY A 140 -38.73 4.79 -7.90
CA GLY A 140 -38.14 4.01 -9.01
C GLY A 140 -38.99 2.80 -9.36
N ALA A 141 -39.56 2.12 -8.37
CA ALA A 141 -40.48 1.00 -8.60
C ALA A 141 -41.84 1.46 -9.18
N LEU A 142 -42.33 2.65 -8.81
CA LEU A 142 -43.51 3.27 -9.43
C LEU A 142 -43.29 3.58 -10.92
N ALA A 143 -42.06 3.94 -11.29
CA ALA A 143 -41.65 4.16 -12.69
C ALA A 143 -41.45 2.86 -13.49
N GLY A 144 -41.80 1.69 -12.93
CA GLY A 144 -41.68 0.39 -13.59
C GLY A 144 -40.28 -0.23 -13.55
N LEU A 145 -39.33 0.35 -12.79
CA LEU A 145 -37.96 -0.15 -12.73
C LEU A 145 -37.84 -1.36 -11.79
N THR A 146 -36.97 -2.30 -12.15
CA THR A 146 -36.62 -3.50 -11.38
C THR A 146 -35.12 -3.56 -11.14
N GLY A 147 -34.70 -4.08 -9.98
CA GLY A 147 -33.27 -4.15 -9.63
C GLY A 147 -32.61 -2.76 -9.53
N HIS A 148 -31.31 -2.70 -9.81
CA HIS A 148 -30.61 -1.42 -10.01
C HIS A 148 -30.72 -1.05 -11.49
N ALA A 149 -31.33 0.10 -11.78
CA ALA A 149 -31.61 0.52 -13.15
C ALA A 149 -31.15 1.97 -13.38
N PRO A 150 -30.67 2.31 -14.59
CA PRO A 150 -30.37 3.69 -14.95
C PRO A 150 -31.65 4.54 -14.98
N LEU A 151 -31.56 5.77 -14.48
CA LEU A 151 -32.62 6.76 -14.53
C LEU A 151 -32.02 8.08 -15.03
N SER A 152 -32.38 8.46 -16.26
CA SER A 152 -31.96 9.72 -16.87
C SER A 152 -32.48 10.93 -16.08
N LEU A 153 -31.87 12.10 -16.29
CA LEU A 153 -32.34 13.36 -15.71
C LEU A 153 -33.79 13.69 -16.09
N GLU A 154 -34.19 13.38 -17.33
CA GLU A 154 -35.59 13.52 -17.77
C GLU A 154 -36.53 12.58 -17.02
N GLY A 155 -36.11 11.32 -16.83
CA GLY A 155 -36.84 10.35 -16.02
C GLY A 155 -36.94 10.77 -14.55
N LEU A 156 -35.88 11.36 -13.98
CA LEU A 156 -35.88 11.90 -12.63
C LEU A 156 -36.91 13.03 -12.45
N VAL A 157 -36.98 13.95 -13.42
CA VAL A 157 -37.97 15.03 -13.42
C VAL A 157 -39.38 14.50 -13.62
N ALA A 158 -39.58 13.50 -14.48
CA ALA A 158 -40.89 12.88 -14.68
C ALA A 158 -41.40 12.15 -13.44
N VAL A 159 -40.50 11.49 -12.70
CA VAL A 159 -40.82 10.80 -11.43
C VAL A 159 -41.12 11.79 -10.30
N ASN A 160 -40.43 12.93 -10.28
CA ASN A 160 -40.57 14.04 -9.31
C ASN A 160 -40.78 13.58 -7.85
N PRO A 161 -39.75 13.03 -7.18
CA PRO A 161 -39.92 12.44 -5.85
C PRO A 161 -40.13 13.48 -4.74
N ASP A 162 -40.81 13.06 -3.67
CA ASP A 162 -41.06 13.85 -2.45
C ASP A 162 -39.83 13.88 -1.52
N VAL A 163 -39.05 12.80 -1.54
CA VAL A 163 -37.82 12.61 -0.76
C VAL A 163 -36.77 11.96 -1.64
N MET A 164 -35.56 12.48 -1.64
CA MET A 164 -34.44 11.93 -2.40
C MET A 164 -33.34 11.46 -1.46
N LEU A 165 -32.89 10.22 -1.63
CA LEU A 165 -31.76 9.62 -0.93
C LEU A 165 -30.59 9.56 -1.91
N LEU A 166 -29.57 10.38 -1.69
CA LEU A 166 -28.34 10.32 -2.48
C LEU A 166 -27.43 9.27 -1.87
N GLY A 167 -27.02 8.28 -2.65
CA GLY A 167 -26.15 7.22 -2.13
C GLY A 167 -25.10 6.82 -3.14
N ASP A 168 -23.86 7.16 -2.83
CA ASP A 168 -22.68 6.69 -3.55
C ASP A 168 -22.07 5.53 -2.79
N TYR A 169 -21.97 4.37 -3.45
CA TYR A 169 -21.28 3.20 -2.91
C TYR A 169 -19.76 3.32 -3.03
N HIS A 170 -19.26 4.30 -3.78
CA HIS A 170 -17.84 4.48 -4.06
C HIS A 170 -17.43 5.93 -3.75
N PHE A 171 -16.89 6.14 -2.54
CA PHE A 171 -16.25 7.36 -2.04
C PHE A 171 -17.04 8.68 -2.27
N PRO A 172 -17.50 9.37 -1.21
CA PRO A 172 -18.18 10.65 -1.38
C PRO A 172 -17.24 11.65 -2.08
N ARG A 173 -17.55 12.02 -3.33
CA ARG A 173 -16.90 13.13 -4.04
C ARG A 173 -17.80 14.37 -3.92
N PRO A 174 -17.50 15.33 -3.04
CA PRO A 174 -18.39 16.46 -2.76
C PRO A 174 -18.66 17.35 -3.99
N THR A 175 -17.74 17.40 -4.96
CA THR A 175 -17.86 18.24 -6.17
C THR A 175 -18.93 17.77 -7.16
N ILE A 176 -19.12 16.46 -7.32
CA ILE A 176 -20.13 15.92 -8.24
C ILE A 176 -21.55 16.14 -7.67
N HIS A 177 -21.71 16.03 -6.35
CA HIS A 177 -22.99 16.26 -5.69
C HIS A 177 -23.41 17.73 -5.73
N SER A 178 -22.49 18.68 -5.52
CA SER A 178 -22.81 20.10 -5.60
C SER A 178 -23.25 20.50 -7.00
N ASP A 179 -22.56 20.01 -8.04
CA ASP A 179 -22.89 20.32 -9.43
C ASP A 179 -24.24 19.71 -9.84
N PHE A 180 -24.50 18.48 -9.41
CA PHE A 180 -25.80 17.82 -9.60
C PHE A 180 -26.95 18.55 -8.91
N LEU A 181 -26.78 18.93 -7.64
CA LEU A 181 -27.80 19.67 -6.89
C LEU A 181 -28.05 21.09 -7.42
N ASN A 182 -27.06 21.66 -8.10
CA ASN A 182 -27.15 22.97 -8.75
C ASN A 182 -27.69 22.90 -10.18
N HIS A 183 -27.88 21.71 -10.75
CA HIS A 183 -28.42 21.53 -12.10
C HIS A 183 -29.85 22.09 -12.24
N PRO A 184 -30.18 22.84 -13.31
CA PRO A 184 -31.49 23.49 -13.48
C PRO A 184 -32.69 22.53 -13.34
N ALA A 185 -32.56 21.32 -13.88
CA ALA A 185 -33.60 20.28 -13.80
C ALA A 185 -33.85 19.78 -12.36
N VAL A 186 -32.82 19.78 -11.50
CA VAL A 186 -32.90 19.29 -10.11
C VAL A 186 -33.45 20.35 -9.17
N ARG A 187 -33.24 21.65 -9.47
CA ARG A 187 -33.82 22.77 -8.70
C ARG A 187 -35.35 22.76 -8.71
N GLY A 188 -35.95 22.22 -9.77
CA GLY A 188 -37.40 22.15 -9.94
C GLY A 188 -38.10 21.08 -9.12
N LEU A 189 -37.38 20.09 -8.58
CA LEU A 189 -37.96 18.92 -7.90
C LEU A 189 -38.61 19.27 -6.56
N GLU A 190 -39.71 18.59 -6.22
CA GLU A 190 -40.39 18.75 -4.93
C GLU A 190 -39.49 18.42 -3.75
N ALA A 191 -38.71 17.33 -3.82
CA ALA A 191 -37.70 17.00 -2.81
C ALA A 191 -36.69 18.14 -2.57
N ARG A 192 -36.32 18.91 -3.61
CA ARG A 192 -35.39 20.03 -3.47
C ARG A 192 -36.06 21.25 -2.86
N ARG A 193 -37.26 21.62 -3.36
CA ARG A 193 -38.04 22.75 -2.83
C ARG A 193 -38.40 22.57 -1.36
N ALA A 194 -38.75 21.35 -0.96
CA ALA A 194 -39.09 21.00 0.41
C ALA A 194 -37.86 20.73 1.30
N SER A 195 -36.63 20.86 0.77
CA SER A 195 -35.38 20.53 1.49
C SER A 195 -35.32 19.10 2.06
N ARG A 196 -35.84 18.12 1.29
CA ARG A 196 -35.95 16.69 1.64
C ARG A 196 -34.98 15.83 0.83
N ILE A 197 -33.75 16.30 0.67
CA ILE A 197 -32.65 15.53 0.07
C ILE A 197 -31.71 15.10 1.19
N TYR A 198 -31.53 13.80 1.34
CA TYR A 198 -30.68 13.20 2.37
C TYR A 198 -29.50 12.51 1.73
N GLU A 199 -28.31 12.97 2.07
CA GLU A 199 -27.05 12.35 1.68
C GLU A 199 -26.79 11.14 2.58
N GLY A 200 -26.56 9.99 1.97
CA GLY A 200 -26.05 8.80 2.63
C GLY A 200 -24.75 9.16 3.33
N TRP A 201 -24.79 9.17 4.66
CA TRP A 201 -23.65 9.43 5.54
C TRP A 201 -23.24 10.90 5.75
N ARG A 202 -24.20 11.83 5.86
CA ARG A 202 -24.00 12.98 6.77
C ARG A 202 -24.46 12.56 8.16
N ARG A 203 -23.51 12.34 9.06
CA ARG A 203 -23.77 12.29 10.50
C ARG A 203 -24.32 13.67 10.89
N SER A 204 -25.64 13.85 10.86
CA SER A 204 -26.27 15.12 11.21
C SER A 204 -25.91 15.44 12.65
N SER A 205 -25.22 16.55 12.83
CA SER A 205 -24.85 17.16 14.10
C SER A 205 -26.05 17.83 14.80
N ALA A 206 -27.28 17.39 14.54
CA ALA A 206 -28.50 17.96 15.11
C ALA A 206 -29.32 16.84 15.76
N GLY A 207 -29.18 16.69 17.07
CA GLY A 207 -29.83 15.66 17.86
C GLY A 207 -28.91 15.14 18.96
N SER A 208 -28.59 16.00 19.93
CA SER A 208 -27.93 15.59 21.16
C SER A 208 -28.80 14.56 21.90
N ILE A 209 -28.41 13.29 21.84
CA ILE A 209 -28.82 12.30 22.83
C ILE A 209 -28.22 12.76 24.17
N PRO A 210 -29.03 13.14 25.18
CA PRO A 210 -28.50 13.35 26.51
C PRO A 210 -28.09 11.98 27.06
N GLY A 211 -26.81 11.82 27.41
CA GLY A 211 -26.36 10.64 28.14
C GLY A 211 -25.68 9.53 27.35
N SER A 212 -24.96 9.83 26.26
CA SER A 212 -23.81 9.00 25.92
C SER A 212 -22.55 9.77 26.30
N SER A 213 -21.84 9.26 27.29
CA SER A 213 -20.57 9.79 27.78
C SER A 213 -19.72 10.23 26.60
N ARG A 214 -19.47 11.55 26.50
CA ARG A 214 -18.28 12.08 25.83
C ARG A 214 -17.10 11.31 26.40
N ARG A 215 -16.70 10.23 25.73
CA ARG A 215 -15.43 9.59 25.98
C ARG A 215 -14.42 10.65 25.56
N LYS A 216 -13.94 11.39 26.56
CA LYS A 216 -12.87 12.36 26.46
C LYS A 216 -11.75 11.72 25.62
N ALA A 217 -11.67 12.07 24.35
CA ALA A 217 -10.49 11.82 23.52
C ALA A 217 -9.40 12.85 23.85
N THR A 218 -9.25 13.15 25.14
CA THR A 218 -8.28 14.08 25.68
C THR A 218 -7.58 13.37 26.84
N ALA A 219 -6.25 13.37 26.79
CA ALA A 219 -5.31 12.89 27.80
C ALA A 219 -4.90 11.40 27.87
N MET A 220 -5.28 10.52 26.92
CA MET A 220 -4.74 9.14 26.90
C MET A 220 -3.51 8.93 25.98
N GLY A 221 -3.11 9.95 25.23
CA GLY A 221 -2.07 9.84 24.19
C GLY A 221 -0.62 9.97 24.68
N ARG A 222 -0.33 10.64 25.81
CA ARG A 222 1.06 10.92 26.22
C ARG A 222 1.67 9.79 27.07
N ARG A 223 0.87 9.13 27.93
CA ARG A 223 1.34 8.06 28.84
C ARG A 223 1.66 6.73 28.16
N ARG A 224 1.05 6.40 27.00
CA ARG A 224 1.38 5.19 26.21
C ARG A 224 2.49 5.39 25.17
N ARG A 225 2.84 6.64 24.82
CA ARG A 225 3.89 6.94 23.81
C ARG A 225 5.31 6.82 24.38
N LEU A 226 5.51 7.20 25.64
CA LEU A 226 6.79 7.05 26.36
C LEU A 226 7.28 5.59 26.49
N PRO A 227 6.45 4.59 26.89
CA PRO A 227 6.91 3.22 26.98
C PRO A 227 7.24 2.61 25.61
N LEU A 228 6.55 3.03 24.54
CA LEU A 228 6.82 2.52 23.19
C LEU A 228 8.13 3.04 22.61
N ALA A 229 8.42 4.33 22.78
CA ALA A 229 9.70 4.89 22.36
C ALA A 229 10.87 4.24 23.14
N GLY A 230 10.71 4.05 24.46
CA GLY A 230 11.68 3.32 25.28
C GLY A 230 11.87 1.87 24.82
N LEU A 231 10.80 1.17 24.46
CA LEU A 231 10.87 -0.19 23.91
C LEU A 231 11.62 -0.25 22.58
N LEU A 232 11.36 0.66 21.64
CA LEU A 232 12.05 0.70 20.35
C LEU A 232 13.55 1.00 20.50
N VAL A 233 13.91 1.89 21.43
CA VAL A 233 15.32 2.16 21.77
C VAL A 233 15.96 0.92 22.40
N ALA A 234 15.27 0.25 23.35
CA ALA A 234 15.77 -0.98 23.96
C ALA A 234 15.97 -2.11 22.92
N LEU A 235 15.04 -2.26 21.97
CA LEU A 235 15.16 -3.20 20.87
C LEU A 235 16.34 -2.88 19.96
N LEU A 236 16.56 -1.59 19.64
CA LEU A 236 17.71 -1.17 18.83
C LEU A 236 19.04 -1.47 19.54
N VAL A 237 19.15 -1.13 20.83
CA VAL A 237 20.34 -1.43 21.63
C VAL A 237 20.56 -2.94 21.72
N GLY A 238 19.51 -3.72 21.98
CA GLY A 238 19.57 -5.18 22.02
C GLY A 238 20.01 -5.79 20.69
N ALA A 239 19.46 -5.32 19.56
CA ALA A 239 19.87 -5.75 18.23
C ALA A 239 21.33 -5.36 17.93
N GLY A 240 21.75 -4.16 18.31
CA GLY A 240 23.14 -3.70 18.17
C GLY A 240 24.11 -4.58 18.95
N LEU A 241 23.80 -4.87 20.22
CA LEU A 241 24.59 -5.79 21.04
C LEU A 241 24.63 -7.18 20.40
N LEU A 242 23.48 -7.72 19.97
CA LEU A 242 23.43 -9.01 19.29
C LEU A 242 24.34 -9.03 18.03
N GLY A 243 24.32 -7.94 17.25
CA GLY A 243 25.17 -7.77 16.08
C GLY A 243 26.67 -7.73 16.36
N LEU A 244 27.06 -7.29 17.56
CA LEU A 244 28.44 -7.28 18.03
C LEU A 244 28.87 -8.62 18.62
N LEU A 245 27.97 -9.31 19.33
CA LEU A 245 28.24 -10.57 19.99
C LEU A 245 28.25 -11.76 19.02
N VAL A 246 27.37 -11.75 18.02
CA VAL A 246 27.18 -12.86 17.10
C VAL A 246 27.98 -12.65 15.81
N GLY A 247 28.74 -13.67 15.41
CA GLY A 247 29.49 -13.68 14.16
C GLY A 247 30.25 -14.98 13.93
N PRO A 248 30.87 -15.14 12.75
CA PRO A 248 31.58 -16.37 12.37
C PRO A 248 32.83 -16.65 13.22
N ALA A 249 33.49 -15.61 13.73
CA ALA A 249 34.58 -15.76 14.70
C ALA A 249 34.01 -15.95 16.13
N PRO A 250 34.24 -17.08 16.81
CA PRO A 250 33.74 -17.31 18.16
C PRO A 250 34.54 -16.46 19.16
N ILE A 251 33.96 -15.35 19.61
CA ILE A 251 34.53 -14.47 20.64
C ILE A 251 33.60 -14.50 21.86
N PRO A 252 34.10 -14.81 23.08
CA PRO A 252 33.28 -14.80 24.28
C PRO A 252 32.60 -13.45 24.52
N VAL A 253 31.38 -13.49 25.05
CA VAL A 253 30.57 -12.30 25.35
C VAL A 253 31.30 -11.36 26.31
N SER A 254 31.93 -11.90 27.37
CA SER A 254 32.70 -11.14 28.34
C SER A 254 33.86 -10.38 27.71
N ARG A 255 34.59 -11.00 26.77
CA ARG A 255 35.69 -10.33 26.03
C ARG A 255 35.17 -9.25 25.11
N THR A 256 34.08 -9.51 24.39
CA THR A 256 33.49 -8.50 23.49
C THR A 256 33.05 -7.26 24.27
N LEU A 257 32.37 -7.45 25.41
CA LEU A 257 31.99 -6.35 26.29
C LEU A 257 33.19 -5.64 26.90
N GLY A 258 34.21 -6.39 27.34
CA GLY A 258 35.47 -5.82 27.85
C GLY A 258 36.18 -4.96 26.81
N ILE A 259 36.28 -5.41 25.55
CA ILE A 259 36.86 -4.63 24.45
C ILE A 259 36.07 -3.34 24.22
N LEU A 260 34.73 -3.39 24.23
CA LEU A 260 33.89 -2.20 24.03
C LEU A 260 34.02 -1.20 25.19
N LEU A 261 34.03 -1.68 26.43
CA LEU A 261 34.25 -0.84 27.63
C LEU A 261 35.65 -0.23 27.65
N ALA A 262 36.65 -0.98 27.17
CA ALA A 262 38.02 -0.48 27.05
C ALA A 262 38.16 0.61 25.99
N GLN A 263 37.48 0.49 24.85
CA GLN A 263 37.42 1.57 23.86
C GLN A 263 36.71 2.82 24.40
N GLY A 264 35.75 2.66 25.32
CA GLY A 264 35.11 3.76 26.04
C GLY A 264 35.93 4.36 27.19
N GLY A 265 37.15 3.85 27.45
CA GLY A 265 38.01 4.32 28.53
C GLY A 265 37.56 3.89 29.93
N LEU A 266 36.60 2.97 30.04
CA LEU A 266 36.01 2.56 31.34
C LEU A 266 36.78 1.40 32.00
N THR A 267 37.54 0.63 31.22
CA THR A 267 38.29 -0.54 31.70
C THR A 267 39.58 -0.72 30.89
N SER A 268 40.57 -1.41 31.44
CA SER A 268 41.70 -1.95 30.68
C SER A 268 41.46 -3.45 30.46
N ALA A 269 40.86 -3.82 29.32
CA ALA A 269 40.63 -5.22 28.98
C ALA A 269 41.84 -5.79 28.23
N GLU A 270 42.47 -6.83 28.79
CA GLU A 270 43.44 -7.65 28.05
C GLU A 270 42.70 -8.57 27.09
N ALA A 271 42.74 -8.24 25.80
CA ALA A 271 42.17 -9.07 24.74
C ALA A 271 43.20 -9.27 23.63
N PRO A 272 43.21 -10.44 22.95
CA PRO A 272 44.08 -10.67 21.80
C PRO A 272 43.90 -9.56 20.75
N PRO A 273 44.99 -9.04 20.13
CA PRO A 273 44.90 -7.96 19.14
C PRO A 273 43.94 -8.27 17.97
N SER A 274 43.84 -9.54 17.57
CA SER A 274 42.92 -10.00 16.53
C SER A 274 41.44 -9.81 16.93
N GLU A 275 41.06 -10.14 18.18
CA GLU A 275 39.70 -9.95 18.69
C GLU A 275 39.34 -8.47 18.77
N VAL A 276 40.28 -7.62 19.20
CA VAL A 276 40.09 -6.16 19.24
C VAL A 276 39.79 -5.63 17.84
N VAL A 277 40.56 -6.04 16.82
CA VAL A 277 40.33 -5.63 15.43
C VAL A 277 38.99 -6.13 14.91
N ILE A 278 38.63 -7.39 15.17
CA ILE A 278 37.33 -7.95 14.74
C ILE A 278 36.18 -7.16 15.34
N VAL A 279 36.19 -6.88 16.65
CA VAL A 279 35.09 -6.15 17.30
C VAL A 279 35.04 -4.70 16.83
N THR A 280 36.17 -3.99 16.85
CA THR A 280 36.21 -2.53 16.67
C THR A 280 36.27 -2.06 15.21
N ARG A 281 36.92 -2.83 14.31
CA ARG A 281 37.12 -2.44 12.92
C ARG A 281 36.29 -3.23 11.92
N VAL A 282 35.71 -4.36 12.33
CA VAL A 282 34.87 -5.18 11.45
C VAL A 282 33.41 -5.17 11.90
N ARG A 283 33.09 -5.62 13.12
CA ARG A 283 31.70 -5.75 13.59
C ARG A 283 31.05 -4.40 13.86
N LEU A 284 31.73 -3.51 14.59
CA LEU A 284 31.14 -2.24 15.02
C LEU A 284 30.76 -1.32 13.84
N PRO A 285 31.61 -1.09 12.82
CA PRO A 285 31.22 -0.33 11.64
C PRO A 285 30.05 -0.96 10.89
N ARG A 286 30.06 -2.30 10.74
CA ARG A 286 29.01 -3.03 10.03
C ARG A 286 27.65 -2.91 10.71
N VAL A 287 27.60 -3.05 12.04
CA VAL A 287 26.36 -2.90 12.83
C VAL A 287 25.83 -1.46 12.75
N LEU A 288 26.70 -0.46 12.90
CA LEU A 288 26.29 0.95 12.81
C LEU A 288 25.82 1.30 11.40
N LEU A 289 26.49 0.78 10.36
CA LEU A 289 26.08 0.97 8.99
C LEU A 289 24.74 0.29 8.70
N ALA A 290 24.51 -0.93 9.20
CA ALA A 290 23.20 -1.59 9.14
C ALA A 290 22.11 -0.74 9.78
N ALA A 291 22.42 -0.11 10.93
CA ALA A 291 21.49 0.79 11.61
C ALA A 291 21.12 1.99 10.71
N VAL A 292 22.11 2.67 10.15
CA VAL A 292 21.91 3.86 9.30
C VAL A 292 21.15 3.50 8.03
N VAL A 293 21.58 2.47 7.30
CA VAL A 293 20.95 2.01 6.06
C VAL A 293 19.50 1.58 6.32
N GLY A 294 19.27 0.81 7.39
CA GLY A 294 17.93 0.34 7.77
C GLY A 294 17.00 1.50 8.12
N ALA A 295 17.49 2.47 8.89
CA ALA A 295 16.75 3.68 9.23
C ALA A 295 16.41 4.51 7.98
N SER A 296 17.38 4.73 7.08
CA SER A 296 17.19 5.47 5.84
C SER A 296 16.14 4.83 4.92
N LEU A 297 16.23 3.52 4.69
CA LEU A 297 15.27 2.80 3.83
C LEU A 297 13.87 2.77 4.43
N ALA A 298 13.74 2.54 5.74
CA ALA A 298 12.45 2.57 6.42
C ALA A 298 11.83 3.98 6.43
N LEU A 299 12.63 5.02 6.63
CA LEU A 299 12.16 6.40 6.58
C LEU A 299 11.70 6.78 5.16
N ALA A 300 12.50 6.47 4.14
CA ALA A 300 12.15 6.69 2.74
C ALA A 300 10.85 5.96 2.37
N GLY A 301 10.73 4.69 2.78
CA GLY A 301 9.51 3.90 2.62
C GLY A 301 8.28 4.55 3.26
N ALA A 302 8.40 5.03 4.50
CA ALA A 302 7.30 5.71 5.19
C ALA A 302 6.86 6.99 4.46
N VAL A 303 7.82 7.78 3.97
CA VAL A 303 7.57 8.98 3.18
C VAL A 303 6.89 8.64 1.86
N MET A 304 7.42 7.66 1.11
CA MET A 304 6.86 7.22 -0.15
C MET A 304 5.42 6.76 0.01
N GLN A 305 5.15 5.92 1.00
CA GLN A 305 3.80 5.46 1.29
C GLN A 305 2.84 6.60 1.68
N GLY A 306 3.34 7.63 2.36
CA GLY A 306 2.55 8.82 2.73
C GLY A 306 2.27 9.73 1.53
N VAL A 307 3.30 10.06 0.74
CA VAL A 307 3.19 10.87 -0.48
C VAL A 307 2.24 10.22 -1.47
N PHE A 308 2.41 8.92 -1.75
CA PHE A 308 1.58 8.19 -2.70
C PHE A 308 0.22 7.76 -2.17
N ARG A 309 -0.07 7.99 -0.88
CA ARG A 309 -1.24 7.45 -0.18
C ARG A 309 -1.44 5.95 -0.43
N ASN A 310 -0.34 5.23 -0.59
CA ASN A 310 -0.33 3.82 -0.97
C ASN A 310 0.64 3.06 -0.05
N PRO A 311 0.15 2.13 0.80
CA PRO A 311 1.01 1.35 1.68
C PRO A 311 1.98 0.41 0.94
N LEU A 312 1.81 0.22 -0.37
CA LEU A 312 2.69 -0.57 -1.22
C LEU A 312 3.74 0.27 -1.96
N ALA A 313 3.80 1.59 -1.73
CA ALA A 313 4.82 2.42 -2.36
C ALA A 313 6.20 2.15 -1.75
N ASP A 314 7.19 1.93 -2.61
CA ASP A 314 8.59 1.70 -2.25
C ASP A 314 9.48 2.79 -2.88
N PRO A 315 10.55 3.26 -2.19
CA PRO A 315 11.50 4.22 -2.74
C PRO A 315 12.18 3.75 -4.05
N GLY A 316 12.32 2.45 -4.27
CA GLY A 316 12.86 1.89 -5.52
C GLY A 316 11.96 2.10 -6.74
N VAL A 317 10.69 2.45 -6.55
CA VAL A 317 9.76 2.71 -7.67
C VAL A 317 10.15 3.97 -8.46
N LEU A 318 10.87 4.92 -7.86
CA LEU A 318 11.41 6.11 -8.54
C LEU A 318 12.73 5.85 -9.27
N GLY A 319 13.07 4.60 -9.57
CA GLY A 319 14.30 4.27 -10.29
C GLY A 319 15.60 4.55 -9.53
N VAL A 320 15.54 5.06 -8.29
CA VAL A 320 16.72 5.44 -7.51
C VAL A 320 17.64 4.24 -7.29
N SER A 321 17.06 3.10 -6.89
CA SER A 321 17.80 1.86 -6.68
C SER A 321 18.39 1.30 -7.99
N ALA A 322 17.62 1.33 -9.09
CA ALA A 322 18.09 0.85 -10.38
C ALA A 322 19.16 1.77 -11.00
N GLY A 323 19.03 3.08 -10.84
CA GLY A 323 20.04 4.05 -11.27
C GLY A 323 21.33 3.89 -10.48
N GLY A 324 21.23 3.67 -9.15
CA GLY A 324 22.40 3.36 -8.35
C GLY A 324 23.06 2.04 -8.69
N ALA A 325 22.25 1.04 -9.04
CA ALA A 325 22.75 -0.22 -9.57
C ALA A 325 23.49 -0.06 -10.88
N LEU A 326 22.92 0.67 -11.84
CA LEU A 326 23.60 0.95 -13.11
C LEU A 326 24.91 1.69 -12.87
N GLY A 327 24.91 2.71 -12.01
CA GLY A 327 26.12 3.48 -11.67
C GLY A 327 27.24 2.60 -11.10
N ALA A 328 26.91 1.72 -10.14
CA ALA A 328 27.89 0.78 -9.59
C ALA A 328 28.38 -0.24 -10.62
N VAL A 329 27.47 -0.82 -11.41
CA VAL A 329 27.79 -1.80 -12.45
C VAL A 329 28.71 -1.20 -13.50
N MET A 330 28.47 0.04 -13.91
CA MET A 330 29.35 0.75 -14.84
C MET A 330 30.73 1.04 -14.22
N ALA A 331 30.79 1.40 -12.93
CA ALA A 331 32.07 1.60 -12.25
C ALA A 331 32.92 0.33 -12.17
N ILE A 332 32.28 -0.81 -11.88
CA ILE A 332 32.92 -2.12 -11.81
C ILE A 332 33.35 -2.57 -13.21
N TYR A 333 32.45 -2.47 -14.20
CA TYR A 333 32.72 -2.86 -15.59
C TYR A 333 33.88 -2.07 -16.21
N LEU A 334 33.94 -0.76 -15.98
CA LEU A 334 35.02 0.11 -16.46
C LEU A 334 36.31 -0.01 -15.62
N GLY A 335 36.31 -0.81 -14.56
CA GLY A 335 37.46 -1.01 -13.69
C GLY A 335 37.86 0.23 -12.89
N LEU A 336 36.94 1.17 -12.63
CA LEU A 336 37.24 2.45 -11.96
C LEU A 336 37.60 2.30 -10.48
N GLY A 337 37.61 1.08 -9.94
CA GLY A 337 37.98 0.79 -8.54
C GLY A 337 39.40 1.22 -8.17
N PHE A 338 40.33 1.35 -9.13
CA PHE A 338 41.70 1.83 -8.86
C PHE A 338 41.73 3.28 -8.37
N ALA A 339 40.71 4.08 -8.68
CA ALA A 339 40.63 5.49 -8.27
C ALA A 339 40.29 5.68 -6.77
N GLY A 340 39.96 4.60 -6.06
CA GLY A 340 39.74 4.60 -4.62
C GLY A 340 38.52 3.80 -4.19
N PHE A 341 38.48 3.44 -2.91
CA PHE A 341 37.40 2.62 -2.32
C PHE A 341 36.02 3.29 -2.33
N LEU A 342 35.95 4.61 -2.55
CA LEU A 342 34.70 5.38 -2.65
C LEU A 342 34.19 5.54 -4.09
N THR A 343 34.94 5.09 -5.11
CA THR A 343 34.54 5.30 -6.51
C THR A 343 33.22 4.60 -6.84
N THR A 344 33.08 3.33 -6.46
CA THR A 344 31.84 2.56 -6.70
C THR A 344 30.65 3.17 -5.95
N PRO A 345 30.72 3.49 -4.65
CA PRO A 345 29.67 4.24 -3.97
C PRO A 345 29.35 5.60 -4.61
N LEU A 346 30.35 6.35 -5.05
CA LEU A 346 30.11 7.65 -5.69
C LEU A 346 29.36 7.49 -7.00
N MET A 347 29.76 6.56 -7.87
CA MET A 347 29.07 6.29 -9.13
C MET A 347 27.65 5.76 -8.91
N ALA A 348 27.45 4.90 -7.90
CA ALA A 348 26.13 4.47 -7.50
C ALA A 348 25.25 5.64 -7.02
N PHE A 349 25.80 6.54 -6.19
CA PHE A 349 25.06 7.72 -5.75
C PHE A 349 24.70 8.65 -6.92
N LEU A 350 25.64 8.88 -7.84
CA LEU A 350 25.40 9.71 -9.04
C LEU A 350 24.35 9.10 -9.95
N GLY A 351 24.38 7.78 -10.16
CA GLY A 351 23.35 7.08 -10.95
C GLY A 351 21.97 7.16 -10.31
N ALA A 352 21.90 7.00 -8.98
CA ALA A 352 20.66 7.16 -8.21
C ALA A 352 20.11 8.60 -8.30
N ALA A 353 20.98 9.61 -8.16
CA ALA A 353 20.62 11.02 -8.27
C ALA A 353 20.16 11.38 -9.69
N ALA A 354 20.87 10.92 -10.72
CA ALA A 354 20.49 11.14 -12.12
C ALA A 354 19.10 10.56 -12.44
N SER A 355 18.81 9.35 -11.96
CA SER A 355 17.47 8.74 -12.08
C SER A 355 16.38 9.60 -11.44
N CYS A 356 16.60 10.01 -10.18
CA CYS A 356 15.64 10.83 -9.45
C CYS A 356 15.38 12.15 -10.17
N LEU A 357 16.44 12.84 -10.59
CA LEU A 357 16.35 14.13 -11.28
C LEU A 357 15.62 13.98 -12.61
N ALA A 358 15.90 12.93 -13.39
CA ALA A 358 15.20 12.67 -14.64
C ALA A 358 13.68 12.53 -14.43
N ILE A 359 13.26 11.75 -13.42
CA ILE A 359 11.83 11.53 -13.13
C ILE A 359 11.15 12.80 -12.62
N VAL A 360 11.80 13.52 -11.70
CA VAL A 360 11.26 14.78 -11.19
C VAL A 360 11.17 15.84 -12.30
N ALA A 361 12.18 15.95 -13.17
CA ALA A 361 12.16 16.87 -14.30
C ALA A 361 11.01 16.56 -15.27
N MET A 362 10.77 15.28 -15.58
CA MET A 362 9.62 14.87 -16.39
C MET A 362 8.27 15.24 -15.74
N GLY A 363 8.16 15.08 -14.42
CA GLY A 363 6.97 15.46 -13.67
C GLY A 363 6.70 16.97 -13.68
N VAL A 364 7.75 17.78 -13.55
CA VAL A 364 7.65 19.25 -13.54
C VAL A 364 7.31 19.79 -14.93
N ALA A 365 7.94 19.26 -15.99
CA ALA A 365 7.78 19.76 -17.37
C ALA A 365 6.32 19.68 -17.87
N ARG A 366 5.55 18.70 -17.40
CA ARG A 366 4.15 18.52 -17.84
C ARG A 366 3.12 19.36 -17.07
N ARG A 367 3.54 20.20 -16.12
CA ARG A 367 2.67 21.03 -15.23
C ARG A 367 1.53 20.27 -14.53
N ALA A 368 1.56 18.95 -14.55
CA ALA A 368 0.57 18.07 -13.96
C ALA A 368 1.33 17.03 -13.13
N PHE A 369 1.53 17.33 -11.84
CA PHE A 369 2.23 16.45 -10.90
C PHE A 369 1.32 15.27 -10.49
N LEU A 370 0.92 14.48 -11.48
CA LEU A 370 0.08 13.32 -11.29
C LEU A 370 0.94 12.16 -10.83
N LEU A 371 0.70 11.70 -9.60
CA LEU A 371 1.39 10.57 -9.00
C LEU A 371 1.44 9.32 -9.89
N PRO A 372 0.34 8.92 -10.60
CA PRO A 372 0.39 7.77 -11.50
C PRO A 372 1.43 7.92 -12.63
N THR A 373 1.62 9.14 -13.15
CA THR A 373 2.60 9.42 -14.22
C THR A 373 4.03 9.22 -13.72
N LEU A 374 4.32 9.60 -12.47
CA LEU A 374 5.64 9.38 -11.86
C LEU A 374 5.92 7.90 -11.65
N LEU A 375 4.91 7.11 -11.26
CA LEU A 375 5.03 5.66 -11.14
C LEU A 375 5.30 5.02 -12.51
N LEU A 376 4.57 5.43 -13.55
CA LEU A 376 4.78 4.93 -14.91
C LEU A 376 6.17 5.29 -15.46
N ALA A 377 6.61 6.53 -15.25
CA ALA A 377 7.96 6.96 -15.62
C ALA A 377 9.03 6.17 -14.87
N GLY A 378 8.85 5.94 -13.57
CA GLY A 378 9.73 5.12 -12.75
C GLY A 378 9.83 3.67 -13.24
N MET A 379 8.70 3.05 -13.60
CA MET A 379 8.69 1.71 -14.22
C MET A 379 9.47 1.67 -15.54
N ALA A 380 9.30 2.68 -16.40
CA ALA A 380 10.04 2.76 -17.67
C ALA A 380 11.55 2.93 -17.46
N VAL A 381 11.96 3.81 -16.53
CA VAL A 381 13.37 4.02 -16.16
C VAL A 381 13.97 2.76 -15.54
N ASN A 382 13.24 2.07 -14.67
CA ASN A 382 13.66 0.78 -14.11
C ASN A 382 13.90 -0.27 -15.20
N ALA A 383 12.99 -0.39 -16.17
CA ALA A 383 13.15 -1.34 -17.28
C ALA A 383 14.36 -0.99 -18.17
N LEU A 384 14.58 0.30 -18.45
CA LEU A 384 15.74 0.77 -19.19
C LEU A 384 17.05 0.42 -18.46
N PHE A 385 17.16 0.75 -17.17
CA PHE A 385 18.37 0.46 -16.40
C PHE A 385 18.59 -1.04 -16.20
N ALA A 386 17.54 -1.83 -16.01
CA ALA A 386 17.65 -3.28 -15.96
C ALA A 386 18.19 -3.85 -17.28
N SER A 387 17.75 -3.31 -18.42
CA SER A 387 18.27 -3.69 -19.75
C SER A 387 19.76 -3.33 -19.88
N LEU A 388 20.15 -2.11 -19.50
CA LEU A 388 21.56 -1.68 -19.55
C LEU A 388 22.46 -2.52 -18.63
N ILE A 389 22.02 -2.80 -17.40
CA ILE A 389 22.75 -3.69 -16.47
C ILE A 389 22.92 -5.07 -17.12
N SER A 390 21.86 -5.63 -17.70
CA SER A 390 21.91 -6.94 -18.36
C SER A 390 22.83 -6.95 -19.57
N SER A 391 22.82 -5.89 -20.38
CA SER A 391 23.76 -5.72 -21.49
C SER A 391 25.21 -5.68 -20.99
N THR A 392 25.51 -4.90 -19.95
CA THR A 392 26.86 -4.84 -19.37
C THR A 392 27.33 -6.20 -18.86
N ILE A 393 26.43 -6.97 -18.22
CA ILE A 393 26.73 -8.33 -17.77
C ILE A 393 27.09 -9.23 -18.96
N ILE A 394 26.33 -9.19 -20.05
CA ILE A 394 26.58 -10.01 -21.26
C ILE A 394 27.90 -9.64 -21.92
N PHE A 395 28.28 -8.35 -21.93
CA PHE A 395 29.55 -7.90 -22.49
C PHE A 395 30.77 -8.15 -21.57
N THR A 396 30.55 -8.56 -20.32
CA THR A 396 31.63 -8.81 -19.37
C THR A 396 32.32 -10.14 -19.67
N GLN A 397 33.62 -10.08 -20.00
CA GLN A 397 34.43 -11.27 -20.30
C GLN A 397 35.12 -11.87 -19.07
N SER A 398 35.32 -11.07 -18.02
CA SER A 398 36.00 -11.49 -16.79
C SER A 398 35.02 -12.13 -15.81
N VAL A 399 35.31 -13.36 -15.38
CA VAL A 399 34.53 -14.07 -14.34
C VAL A 399 34.55 -13.30 -13.01
N GLU A 400 35.64 -12.60 -12.70
CA GLU A 400 35.76 -11.85 -11.46
C GLU A 400 34.87 -10.61 -11.46
N THR A 401 34.92 -9.81 -12.54
CA THR A 401 34.05 -8.63 -12.72
C THR A 401 32.58 -9.03 -12.75
N PHE A 402 32.25 -10.15 -13.41
CA PHE A 402 30.90 -10.70 -13.41
C PHE A 402 30.43 -11.04 -12.00
N ARG A 403 31.25 -11.73 -11.20
CA ARG A 403 30.93 -12.09 -9.82
C ARG A 403 30.79 -10.84 -8.93
N GLU A 404 31.66 -9.85 -9.10
CA GLU A 404 31.61 -8.59 -8.36
C GLU A 404 30.30 -7.83 -8.65
N ILE A 405 29.88 -7.74 -9.92
CA ILE A 405 28.60 -7.15 -10.33
C ILE A 405 27.44 -7.85 -9.62
N LEU A 406 27.36 -9.19 -9.71
CA LEU A 406 26.27 -9.95 -9.09
C LEU A 406 26.23 -9.75 -7.58
N PHE A 407 27.39 -9.78 -6.93
CA PHE A 407 27.49 -9.58 -5.49
C PHE A 407 27.08 -8.17 -5.04
N TRP A 408 27.41 -7.15 -5.82
CA TRP A 408 26.97 -5.79 -5.54
C TRP A 408 25.45 -5.66 -5.68
N LEU A 409 24.87 -6.22 -6.74
CA LEU A 409 23.42 -6.19 -7.00
C LEU A 409 22.59 -6.90 -5.91
N MET A 410 23.16 -7.91 -5.27
CA MET A 410 22.50 -8.65 -4.18
C MET A 410 22.42 -7.90 -2.84
N GLY A 411 23.14 -6.78 -2.71
CA GLY A 411 23.16 -5.95 -1.52
C GLY A 411 23.87 -6.59 -0.31
N GLY A 412 24.90 -5.93 0.21
CA GLY A 412 25.72 -6.45 1.29
C GLY A 412 26.32 -5.34 2.16
N LEU A 413 26.62 -5.73 3.40
CA LEU A 413 27.34 -4.89 4.37
C LEU A 413 28.73 -5.46 4.69
N ASP A 414 29.17 -6.42 3.87
CA ASP A 414 30.51 -6.99 3.89
C ASP A 414 31.57 -5.94 3.54
N SER A 415 32.74 -6.06 4.16
CA SER A 415 33.91 -5.22 3.88
C SER A 415 33.71 -3.71 4.07
N ARG A 416 32.76 -3.28 4.92
CA ARG A 416 32.52 -1.87 5.21
C ARG A 416 33.27 -1.38 6.44
N SER A 417 33.99 -0.27 6.26
CA SER A 417 34.85 0.36 7.26
C SER A 417 34.23 1.63 7.85
N TRP A 418 34.88 2.18 8.89
CA TRP A 418 34.54 3.49 9.46
C TRP A 418 34.47 4.62 8.44
N ALA A 419 35.30 4.57 7.38
CA ALA A 419 35.28 5.57 6.32
C ALA A 419 33.94 5.58 5.56
N HIS A 420 33.39 4.40 5.27
CA HIS A 420 32.08 4.27 4.63
C HIS A 420 30.96 4.83 5.53
N LEU A 421 31.02 4.51 6.82
CA LEU A 421 30.07 5.03 7.80
C LEU A 421 30.11 6.56 7.89
N GLY A 422 31.31 7.15 7.99
CA GLY A 422 31.48 8.60 8.10
C GLY A 422 30.92 9.37 6.89
N VAL A 423 31.08 8.81 5.69
CA VAL A 423 30.59 9.43 4.43
C VAL A 423 29.07 9.43 4.34
N VAL A 424 28.38 8.40 4.84
CA VAL A 424 26.91 8.30 4.72
C VAL A 424 26.15 8.76 5.96
N ALA A 425 26.68 8.56 7.16
CA ALA A 425 25.96 8.87 8.40
C ALA A 425 25.56 10.36 8.50
N ILE A 426 26.46 11.27 8.13
CA ILE A 426 26.21 12.72 8.19
C ILE A 426 25.12 13.14 7.19
N PRO A 427 25.26 12.91 5.87
CA PRO A 427 24.23 13.34 4.91
C PRO A 427 22.91 12.57 5.08
N ALA A 428 22.95 11.28 5.45
CA ALA A 428 21.73 10.52 5.75
C ALA A 428 21.02 11.05 7.00
N GLY A 429 21.78 11.42 8.04
CA GLY A 429 21.25 12.05 9.25
C GLY A 429 20.63 13.42 8.96
N ALA A 430 21.30 14.26 8.17
CA ALA A 430 20.76 15.55 7.73
C ALA A 430 19.46 15.38 6.91
N GLY A 431 19.45 14.45 5.95
CA GLY A 431 18.26 14.12 5.16
C GLY A 431 17.12 13.57 6.02
N ALA A 432 17.43 12.75 7.02
CA ALA A 432 16.44 12.24 7.96
C ALA A 432 15.84 13.35 8.83
N LEU A 433 16.66 14.25 9.38
CA LEU A 433 16.19 15.40 10.16
C LEU A 433 15.31 16.33 9.32
N ALA A 434 15.73 16.63 8.08
CA ALA A 434 14.94 17.40 7.14
C ALA A 434 13.59 16.72 6.88
N THR A 435 13.58 15.41 6.67
CA THR A 435 12.36 14.63 6.45
C THR A 435 11.42 14.65 7.67
N LEU A 436 11.97 14.55 8.89
CA LEU A 436 11.19 14.63 10.12
C LEU A 436 10.50 15.98 10.30
N ALA A 437 11.07 17.07 9.78
CA ALA A 437 10.44 18.39 9.82
C ALA A 437 9.11 18.41 9.03
N PHE A 438 9.01 17.63 7.96
CA PHE A 438 7.81 17.49 7.13
C PHE A 438 6.78 16.48 7.67
N ALA A 439 6.98 15.92 8.87
CA ALA A 439 6.05 14.93 9.43
C ALA A 439 4.61 15.45 9.57
N ARG A 440 4.44 16.76 9.81
CA ARG A 440 3.11 17.39 9.89
C ARG A 440 2.48 17.50 8.51
N ASP A 441 3.26 17.96 7.55
CA ASP A 441 2.80 18.17 6.18
C ASP A 441 2.42 16.84 5.53
N LEU A 442 3.14 15.75 5.83
CA LEU A 442 2.75 14.41 5.39
C LEU A 442 1.36 13.98 5.88
N ASN A 443 0.99 14.35 7.11
CA ASN A 443 -0.38 14.10 7.59
C ASN A 443 -1.39 14.98 6.83
N VAL A 444 -1.06 16.24 6.56
CA VAL A 444 -1.93 17.14 5.80
C VAL A 444 -2.10 16.64 4.35
N LEU A 445 -1.05 16.08 3.75
CA LEU A 445 -1.07 15.47 2.42
C LEU A 445 -1.97 14.23 2.33
N THR A 446 -2.54 13.73 3.44
CA THR A 446 -3.58 12.69 3.40
C THR A 446 -4.97 13.24 3.06
N LEU A 447 -5.20 14.53 3.31
CA LEU A 447 -6.39 15.28 2.91
C LEU A 447 -6.32 15.65 1.43
N ASP A 448 -7.44 16.03 0.84
CA ASP A 448 -7.45 16.48 -0.54
C ASP A 448 -6.65 17.78 -0.74
N ASP A 449 -6.18 18.02 -1.96
CA ASP A 449 -5.22 19.08 -2.24
C ASP A 449 -5.76 20.47 -1.92
N ASP A 450 -7.07 20.69 -2.07
CA ASP A 450 -7.72 21.95 -1.73
C ASP A 450 -7.83 22.18 -0.21
N GLU A 451 -8.09 21.11 0.56
CA GLU A 451 -8.07 21.17 2.02
C GLU A 451 -6.65 21.40 2.55
N ALA A 452 -5.66 20.73 1.95
CA ALA A 452 -4.25 20.91 2.29
C ALA A 452 -3.76 22.34 2.02
N ARG A 453 -4.17 22.94 0.89
CA ARG A 453 -3.91 24.36 0.56
C ARG A 453 -4.56 25.29 1.60
N GLY A 454 -5.79 25.00 2.02
CA GLY A 454 -6.47 25.75 3.08
C GLY A 454 -5.75 25.72 4.43
N LEU A 455 -4.94 24.69 4.68
CA LEU A 455 -4.11 24.54 5.88
C LEU A 455 -2.68 25.10 5.71
N GLY A 456 -2.40 25.78 4.59
CA GLY A 456 -1.10 26.42 4.32
C GLY A 456 -0.02 25.50 3.77
N VAL A 457 -0.35 24.26 3.41
CA VAL A 457 0.58 23.32 2.77
C VAL A 457 0.42 23.41 1.26
N ALA A 458 1.52 23.59 0.52
CA ALA A 458 1.52 23.58 -0.94
C ALA A 458 1.75 22.14 -1.46
N PRO A 459 0.71 21.36 -1.82
CA PRO A 459 0.82 19.91 -1.93
C PRO A 459 1.84 19.46 -2.98
N GLU A 460 1.86 20.13 -4.13
CA GLU A 460 2.81 19.86 -5.22
C GLU A 460 4.26 20.08 -4.79
N ARG A 461 4.57 21.22 -4.18
CA ARG A 461 5.93 21.55 -3.71
C ARG A 461 6.38 20.59 -2.62
N THR A 462 5.51 20.33 -1.64
CA THR A 462 5.81 19.41 -0.53
C THR A 462 6.08 18.00 -1.05
N ARG A 463 5.29 17.49 -2.01
CA ARG A 463 5.54 16.19 -2.64
C ARG A 463 6.89 16.16 -3.34
N ILE A 464 7.24 17.16 -4.13
CA ILE A 464 8.55 17.23 -4.81
C ILE A 464 9.70 17.18 -3.79
N VAL A 465 9.63 18.02 -2.75
CA VAL A 465 10.68 18.05 -1.71
C VAL A 465 10.79 16.70 -1.00
N LEU A 466 9.67 16.08 -0.62
CA LEU A 466 9.65 14.77 0.03
C LEU A 466 10.19 13.66 -0.87
N LEU A 467 9.88 13.68 -2.16
CA LEU A 467 10.41 12.73 -3.13
C LEU A 467 11.92 12.91 -3.31
N LEU A 468 12.40 14.14 -3.38
CA LEU A 468 13.84 14.42 -3.44
C LEU A 468 14.57 13.97 -2.17
N LEU A 469 14.00 14.24 -0.99
CA LEU A 469 14.57 13.80 0.29
C LEU A 469 14.58 12.27 0.42
N ALA A 470 13.46 11.59 0.08
CA ALA A 470 13.36 10.14 0.11
C ALA A 470 14.34 9.48 -0.88
N SER A 471 14.49 10.05 -2.07
CA SER A 471 15.47 9.59 -3.07
C SER A 471 16.90 9.84 -2.63
N LEU A 472 17.21 10.98 -1.99
CA LEU A 472 18.53 11.29 -1.47
C LEU A 472 18.97 10.26 -0.42
N ILE A 473 18.14 10.02 0.61
CA ILE A 473 18.48 9.07 1.67
C ILE A 473 18.51 7.63 1.15
N THR A 474 17.68 7.29 0.16
CA THR A 474 17.71 5.97 -0.50
C THR A 474 18.98 5.81 -1.33
N GLY A 475 19.37 6.82 -2.11
CA GLY A 475 20.58 6.79 -2.91
C GLY A 475 21.85 6.66 -2.07
N LEU A 476 21.90 7.34 -0.91
CA LEU A 476 22.99 7.21 0.07
C LEU A 476 23.04 5.81 0.70
N ALA A 477 21.88 5.22 1.00
CA ALA A 477 21.82 3.86 1.52
C ALA A 477 22.31 2.85 0.46
N VAL A 478 21.72 2.90 -0.74
CA VAL A 478 22.02 1.99 -1.85
C VAL A 478 23.46 2.10 -2.32
N SER A 479 24.07 3.30 -2.30
CA SER A 479 25.44 3.49 -2.78
C SER A 479 26.47 2.68 -1.99
N ILE A 480 26.24 2.47 -0.69
CA ILE A 480 27.12 1.69 0.17
C ILE A 480 26.65 0.26 0.31
N SER A 481 25.35 0.05 0.49
CA SER A 481 24.81 -1.28 0.81
C SER A 481 24.47 -2.12 -0.41
N GLY A 482 24.50 -1.56 -1.62
CA GLY A 482 23.85 -2.16 -2.78
C GLY A 482 22.32 -2.20 -2.60
N ILE A 483 21.65 -2.99 -3.44
CA ILE A 483 20.18 -3.07 -3.44
C ILE A 483 19.70 -3.90 -2.26
N ILE A 484 19.01 -3.28 -1.30
CA ILE A 484 18.33 -3.96 -0.20
C ILE A 484 16.82 -3.71 -0.33
N GLY A 485 16.07 -4.77 -0.58
CA GLY A 485 14.61 -4.73 -0.75
C GLY A 485 13.84 -4.84 0.56
N PHE A 486 12.53 -4.62 0.47
CA PHE A 486 11.52 -4.89 1.51
C PHE A 486 11.61 -4.12 2.83
N VAL A 487 12.75 -3.52 3.21
CA VAL A 487 12.88 -2.73 4.44
C VAL A 487 11.91 -1.54 4.44
N GLY A 488 11.92 -0.75 3.35
CA GLY A 488 11.05 0.42 3.17
C GLY A 488 9.57 0.08 3.05
N LEU A 489 9.24 -1.15 2.68
CA LEU A 489 7.87 -1.62 2.56
C LEU A 489 7.34 -2.20 3.88
N MET A 490 8.08 -3.12 4.50
CA MET A 490 7.66 -3.87 5.68
C MET A 490 7.63 -3.01 6.94
N VAL A 491 8.73 -2.29 7.21
CA VAL A 491 8.93 -1.63 8.52
C VAL A 491 7.87 -0.56 8.77
N PRO A 492 7.59 0.38 7.84
CA PRO A 492 6.55 1.38 8.05
C PRO A 492 5.16 0.76 8.18
N HIS A 493 4.90 -0.33 7.46
CA HIS A 493 3.61 -1.02 7.53
C HIS A 493 3.40 -1.67 8.90
N LEU A 494 4.39 -2.42 9.40
CA LEU A 494 4.36 -3.04 10.73
C LEU A 494 4.21 -1.99 11.84
N LEU A 495 4.97 -0.90 11.74
CA LEU A 495 4.93 0.15 12.75
C LEU A 495 3.61 0.95 12.72
N ARG A 496 2.94 1.07 11.57
CA ARG A 496 1.58 1.65 11.52
C ARG A 496 0.58 0.84 12.32
N LEU A 497 0.70 -0.49 12.35
CA LEU A 497 -0.19 -1.36 13.12
C LEU A 497 0.01 -1.18 14.64
N VAL A 498 1.22 -0.81 15.08
CA VAL A 498 1.58 -0.67 16.49
C VAL A 498 1.46 0.76 17.00
N VAL A 499 2.01 1.72 16.26
CA VAL A 499 2.13 3.15 16.66
C VAL A 499 0.95 3.98 16.15
N GLY A 500 0.32 3.55 15.05
CA GLY A 500 -0.73 4.27 14.34
C GLY A 500 -0.23 5.04 13.11
N PRO A 501 -1.16 5.67 12.36
CA PRO A 501 -0.87 6.31 11.08
C PRO A 501 -0.30 7.73 11.17
N ASP A 502 -0.21 8.33 12.37
CA ASP A 502 0.31 9.69 12.56
C ASP A 502 1.82 9.76 12.25
N HIS A 503 2.18 10.46 11.18
CA HIS A 503 3.57 10.59 10.71
C HIS A 503 4.51 11.22 11.73
N ARG A 504 4.00 12.04 12.67
CA ARG A 504 4.80 12.63 13.75
C ARG A 504 5.40 11.59 14.69
N THR A 505 4.70 10.47 14.87
CA THR A 505 5.18 9.33 15.67
C THR A 505 5.72 8.21 14.82
N LEU A 506 5.18 8.02 13.62
CA LEU A 506 5.57 6.95 12.73
C LEU A 506 6.98 7.16 12.18
N LEU A 507 7.35 8.37 11.73
CA LEU A 507 8.67 8.58 11.12
C LEU A 507 9.83 8.34 12.10
N PRO A 508 9.82 8.85 13.35
CA PRO A 508 10.83 8.48 14.35
C PRO A 508 10.83 6.98 14.68
N ALA A 509 9.65 6.36 14.74
CA ALA A 509 9.55 4.92 14.96
C ALA A 509 10.17 4.13 13.79
N CYS A 510 10.00 4.57 12.54
CA CYS A 510 10.59 3.96 11.36
C CYS A 510 12.11 4.04 11.36
N LEU A 511 12.72 5.12 11.86
CA LEU A 511 14.16 5.20 12.02
C LEU A 511 14.67 4.09 12.96
N LEU A 512 14.07 3.96 14.14
CA LEU A 512 14.48 2.96 15.15
C LEU A 512 14.15 1.54 14.70
N GLY A 513 12.94 1.31 14.19
CA GLY A 513 12.49 -0.01 13.74
C GLY A 513 13.22 -0.47 12.48
N GLY A 514 13.56 0.45 11.57
CA GLY A 514 14.33 0.16 10.37
C GLY A 514 15.77 -0.24 10.69
N ALA A 515 16.42 0.53 11.56
CA ALA A 515 17.75 0.21 12.08
C ALA A 515 17.76 -1.17 12.76
N THR A 516 16.80 -1.41 13.65
CA THR A 516 16.66 -2.69 14.36
C THR A 516 16.46 -3.85 13.38
N PHE A 517 15.53 -3.71 12.45
CA PHE A 517 15.21 -4.74 11.46
C PHE A 517 16.42 -5.12 10.61
N LEU A 518 17.16 -4.13 10.09
CA LEU A 518 18.29 -4.42 9.21
C LEU A 518 19.48 -5.00 9.98
N ILE A 519 19.75 -4.57 11.22
CA ILE A 519 20.75 -5.22 12.06
C ILE A 519 20.40 -6.69 12.29
N LEU A 520 19.14 -7.00 12.62
CA LEU A 520 18.71 -8.38 12.83
C LEU A 520 18.79 -9.22 11.55
N ALA A 521 18.46 -8.64 10.39
CA ALA A 521 18.62 -9.31 9.10
C ALA A 521 20.10 -9.59 8.77
N ASP A 522 21.01 -8.66 9.06
CA ASP A 522 22.46 -8.86 8.89
C ASP A 522 23.04 -9.87 9.89
N VAL A 523 22.50 -9.95 11.11
CA VAL A 523 22.86 -11.04 12.05
C VAL A 523 22.41 -12.38 11.50
N ALA A 524 21.17 -12.49 11.05
CA ALA A 524 20.65 -13.73 10.47
C ALA A 524 21.50 -14.18 9.27
N SER A 525 21.90 -13.24 8.40
CA SER A 525 22.69 -13.55 7.21
C SER A 525 24.10 -14.09 7.52
N ARG A 526 24.65 -13.77 8.70
CA ARG A 526 25.95 -14.26 9.21
C ARG A 526 25.90 -15.60 9.93
N VAL A 527 24.71 -16.04 10.36
CA VAL A 527 24.54 -17.24 11.22
C VAL A 527 23.95 -18.42 10.47
N VAL A 528 23.03 -18.17 9.53
CA VAL A 528 22.21 -19.24 8.92
C VAL A 528 23.02 -20.27 8.13
N LEU A 529 24.10 -19.87 7.46
CA LEU A 529 24.89 -20.74 6.56
C LEU A 529 26.40 -20.72 6.86
N GLN A 530 26.78 -20.61 8.14
CA GLN A 530 28.20 -20.61 8.54
C GLN A 530 28.97 -21.81 7.97
N PRO A 531 30.21 -21.62 7.46
CA PRO A 531 31.03 -20.40 7.47
C PRO A 531 30.76 -19.42 6.31
N VAL A 532 29.80 -19.72 5.43
CA VAL A 532 29.45 -18.88 4.27
C VAL A 532 28.48 -17.78 4.69
N GLU A 533 28.87 -16.52 4.50
CA GLU A 533 27.98 -15.39 4.76
C GLU A 533 27.02 -15.16 3.58
N ILE A 534 25.72 -15.11 3.89
CA ILE A 534 24.70 -14.72 2.92
C ILE A 534 24.63 -13.19 2.88
N ARG A 535 24.41 -12.64 1.69
CA ARG A 535 24.15 -11.22 1.50
C ARG A 535 22.80 -10.82 2.11
N VAL A 536 22.77 -9.66 2.78
CA VAL A 536 21.59 -9.21 3.55
C VAL A 536 20.39 -8.91 2.65
N GLY A 537 20.60 -8.50 1.39
CA GLY A 537 19.51 -8.28 0.44
C GLY A 537 18.73 -9.57 0.11
N ILE A 538 19.40 -10.72 0.09
CA ILE A 538 18.75 -12.03 -0.05
C ILE A 538 17.90 -12.32 1.19
N THR A 539 18.48 -12.13 2.37
CA THR A 539 17.83 -12.42 3.66
C THR A 539 16.56 -11.59 3.83
N THR A 540 16.63 -10.29 3.54
CA THR A 540 15.48 -9.38 3.60
C THR A 540 14.41 -9.72 2.57
N SER A 541 14.79 -10.18 1.37
CA SER A 541 13.83 -10.60 0.33
C SER A 541 13.10 -11.89 0.69
N VAL A 542 13.82 -12.88 1.23
CA VAL A 542 13.25 -14.16 1.68
C VAL A 542 12.26 -13.95 2.84
N LEU A 543 12.52 -12.96 3.71
CA LEU A 543 11.58 -12.60 4.77
C LEU A 543 10.41 -11.77 4.26
N GLY A 544 10.68 -10.81 3.37
CA GLY A 544 9.70 -9.82 2.94
C GLY A 544 8.67 -10.32 1.94
N ALA A 545 9.08 -11.13 0.96
CA ALA A 545 8.14 -11.62 -0.05
C ALA A 545 7.01 -12.49 0.56
N PRO A 546 7.28 -13.50 1.42
CA PRO A 546 6.23 -14.27 2.07
C PRO A 546 5.36 -13.42 2.99
N PHE A 547 5.94 -12.46 3.71
CA PHE A 547 5.20 -11.54 4.56
C PHE A 547 4.17 -10.72 3.76
N PHE A 548 4.57 -10.21 2.59
CA PHE A 548 3.66 -9.48 1.70
C PHE A 548 2.58 -10.37 1.09
N LEU A 549 2.95 -11.58 0.65
CA LEU A 549 1.97 -12.55 0.14
C LEU A 549 0.94 -12.92 1.21
N PHE A 550 1.37 -13.10 2.46
CA PHE A 550 0.49 -13.36 3.59
C PHE A 550 -0.47 -12.19 3.86
N LEU A 551 0.02 -10.94 3.83
CA LEU A 551 -0.83 -9.76 3.98
C LEU A 551 -1.88 -9.66 2.86
N LEU A 552 -1.49 -9.91 1.61
CA LEU A 552 -2.39 -9.89 0.46
C LEU A 552 -3.49 -10.96 0.59
N TRP A 553 -3.11 -12.18 0.99
CA TRP A 553 -4.05 -13.28 1.23
C TRP A 553 -5.07 -12.92 2.32
N ARG A 554 -4.62 -12.32 3.43
CA ARG A 554 -5.51 -11.92 4.52
C ARG A 554 -6.49 -10.80 4.12
N GLN A 555 -6.08 -9.88 3.25
CA GLN A 555 -6.96 -8.80 2.76
C GLN A 555 -7.99 -9.31 1.73
N GLY A 556 -7.67 -10.36 0.97
CA GLY A 556 -8.61 -11.00 0.04
C GLY A 556 -9.87 -11.56 0.72
N GLY A 557 -9.78 -11.94 1.99
CA GLY A 557 -10.91 -12.49 2.76
C GLY A 557 -12.03 -11.49 3.09
N GLN A 558 -11.80 -10.18 2.99
CA GLN A 558 -12.84 -9.16 3.21
C GLN A 558 -13.54 -8.70 1.92
N ARG A 559 -13.08 -9.15 0.74
CA ARG A 559 -13.73 -8.86 -0.55
C ARG A 559 -14.63 -9.99 -1.06
N GLY A 560 -14.71 -11.12 -0.35
CA GLY A 560 -15.44 -12.32 -0.76
C GLY A 560 -16.92 -12.42 -0.39
N SER A 561 -17.56 -11.33 0.08
CA SER A 561 -19.00 -11.37 0.44
C SER A 561 -19.93 -10.78 -0.64
N TYR A 562 -19.44 -10.55 -1.86
CA TYR A 562 -20.24 -10.01 -2.98
C TYR A 562 -19.81 -10.59 -4.35
N LEU A 563 -19.72 -11.90 -4.45
CA LEU A 563 -20.01 -12.65 -5.68
C LEU A 563 -21.16 -13.59 -5.35
#